data_AF-A0A937WH17-F1
#
_entry.id   AF-A0A937WH17-F1
#
_cell.length_a   1.000
_cell.length_b   1.000
_cell.length_c   1.000
_cell.angle_alpha   90.00
_cell.angle_beta   90.00
_cell.angle_gamma   90.00
#
_symmetry.space_group_name_H-M   'P 1'
#
loop_
_entity.id
_entity.type
_entity.pdbx_description
1 polymer ?
#
loop_
_entity_poly.entity_id
_entity_poly.type
_entity_poly.pdbx_seq_one_letter_code
_entity_poly.pdbx_strand_id
1 'polypeptide(L)'
;MRKSKLSLRKHIHKITRRNVYEATVRERLKESRALQDAGRYIGGYVIECYLKMLIWSRYDFEPLEDFEEAIEKKTGRHPQLSSARGRQLEVLLDYSGLKDVMRAEKEVYHAFRIVNEWTEALRYYDGNGTAEQCNPFLKALEIVYLFLLFLLIKLFFLHTTFSVSV
;
A
#
# COMPACT_ATOMS: atom_id res chain seq x y z
N MET A 1 8.96 26.78 -23.65
CA MET A 1 9.85 25.59 -23.51
C MET A 1 10.19 25.14 -22.07
N ARG A 2 10.04 25.95 -21.00
CA ARG A 2 10.36 25.49 -19.62
C ARG A 2 9.35 24.51 -19.00
N LYS A 3 8.08 24.54 -19.38
CA LYS A 3 7.04 23.65 -18.83
C LYS A 3 7.22 22.16 -19.22
N SER A 4 7.77 21.86 -20.41
CA SER A 4 7.93 20.46 -20.86
C SER A 4 9.03 19.71 -20.10
N LYS A 5 10.15 20.36 -19.77
CA LYS A 5 11.23 19.72 -18.98
C LYS A 5 10.83 19.46 -17.52
N LEU A 6 9.98 20.31 -16.94
CA LEU A 6 9.48 20.13 -15.57
C LEU A 6 8.48 18.97 -15.51
N SER A 7 7.58 18.89 -16.49
CA SER A 7 6.65 17.76 -16.67
C SER A 7 7.39 16.44 -16.88
N LEU A 8 8.43 16.42 -17.72
CA LEU A 8 9.22 15.22 -17.97
C LEU A 8 9.99 14.76 -16.71
N ARG A 9 10.58 15.68 -15.94
CA ARG A 9 11.25 15.36 -14.66
C ARG A 9 10.29 14.80 -13.63
N LYS A 10 9.08 15.38 -13.48
CA LYS A 10 8.05 14.85 -12.58
C LYS A 10 7.64 13.44 -13.00
N HIS A 11 7.48 13.21 -14.29
CA HIS A 11 7.11 11.90 -14.83
C HIS A 11 8.20 10.84 -14.57
N ILE A 12 9.47 11.18 -14.83
CA ILE A 12 10.61 10.28 -14.57
C ILE A 12 10.73 9.98 -13.06
N HIS A 13 10.59 10.99 -12.19
CA HIS A 13 10.69 10.79 -10.74
C HIS A 13 9.55 9.91 -10.19
N LYS A 14 8.34 10.06 -10.74
CA LYS A 14 7.18 9.22 -10.42
C LYS A 14 7.43 7.76 -10.83
N ILE A 15 8.01 7.52 -12.01
CA ILE A 15 8.38 6.17 -12.48
C ILE A 15 9.48 5.56 -11.60
N THR A 16 10.56 6.31 -11.31
CA THR A 16 11.69 5.80 -10.52
C THR A 16 11.27 5.43 -9.10
N ARG A 17 10.47 6.27 -8.42
CA ARG A 17 9.98 5.94 -7.08
C ARG A 17 9.07 4.72 -7.08
N ARG A 18 8.15 4.62 -8.05
CA ARG A 18 7.27 3.45 -8.18
C ARG A 18 8.09 2.15 -8.31
N ASN A 19 9.09 2.13 -9.17
CA ASN A 19 9.94 0.95 -9.36
C ASN A 19 10.74 0.60 -8.09
N VAL A 20 11.24 1.60 -7.36
CA VAL A 20 11.92 1.39 -6.07
C VAL A 20 10.95 0.85 -5.02
N TYR A 21 9.72 1.36 -4.95
CA TYR A 21 8.69 0.85 -4.04
C TYR A 21 8.30 -0.60 -4.37
N GLU A 22 8.15 -0.93 -5.66
CA GLU A 22 7.82 -2.29 -6.06
C GLU A 22 8.96 -3.28 -5.74
N ALA A 23 10.21 -2.92 -6.05
CA ALA A 23 11.37 -3.74 -5.71
C ALA A 23 11.53 -3.91 -4.19
N THR A 24 11.37 -2.82 -3.43
CA THR A 24 11.44 -2.84 -1.96
C THR A 24 10.35 -3.73 -1.38
N VAL A 25 9.12 -3.62 -1.88
CA VAL A 25 8.00 -4.45 -1.42
C VAL A 25 8.27 -5.95 -1.63
N ARG A 26 8.79 -6.33 -2.80
CA ARG A 26 9.12 -7.74 -3.10
C ARG A 26 10.20 -8.29 -2.16
N GLU A 27 11.27 -7.53 -1.93
CA GLU A 27 12.34 -7.96 -1.04
C GLU A 27 11.88 -8.00 0.42
N ARG A 28 11.09 -7.01 0.87
CA ARG A 28 10.51 -6.99 2.22
C ARG A 28 9.54 -8.14 2.47
N LEU A 29 8.81 -8.60 1.44
CA LEU A 29 7.96 -9.79 1.55
C LEU A 29 8.78 -11.08 1.69
N LYS A 30 9.95 -11.17 1.04
CA LYS A 30 10.88 -12.29 1.26
C LYS A 30 11.46 -12.26 2.66
N GLU A 31 11.88 -11.08 3.12
CA GLU A 31 12.40 -10.89 4.47
C GLU A 31 11.35 -11.21 5.55
N SER A 32 10.08 -10.84 5.33
CA SER A 32 9.02 -11.11 6.28
C SER A 32 8.75 -12.61 6.46
N ARG A 33 9.02 -13.43 5.44
CA ARG A 33 8.97 -14.90 5.55
C ARG A 33 10.19 -15.48 6.26
N ALA A 34 11.35 -14.86 6.09
CA ALA A 34 12.59 -15.30 6.73
C ALA A 34 12.62 -14.96 8.22
N LEU A 35 11.92 -13.89 8.62
CA LEU A 35 11.86 -13.41 9.99
C LEU A 35 10.61 -13.95 10.67
N GLN A 36 10.76 -14.99 11.50
CA GLN A 36 9.64 -15.60 12.24
C GLN A 36 8.92 -14.56 13.09
N ASP A 37 9.66 -13.87 13.97
CA ASP A 37 9.06 -12.91 14.88
C ASP A 37 8.77 -11.59 14.16
N ALA A 38 9.74 -10.98 13.48
CA ALA A 38 9.56 -9.66 12.84
C ALA A 38 8.73 -9.67 11.53
N GLY A 39 8.28 -10.85 11.06
CA GLY A 39 7.55 -11.02 9.81
C GLY A 39 6.23 -10.26 9.75
N ARG A 40 5.52 -10.15 10.89
CA ARG A 40 4.27 -9.37 10.96
C ARG A 40 4.52 -7.89 10.73
N TYR A 41 5.53 -7.34 11.39
CA TYR A 41 5.87 -5.92 11.27
C TYR A 41 6.24 -5.55 9.83
N ILE A 42 7.18 -6.29 9.22
CA ILE A 42 7.61 -6.01 7.84
C ILE A 42 6.47 -6.26 6.85
N GLY A 43 5.68 -7.32 7.07
CA GLY A 43 4.56 -7.66 6.21
C GLY A 43 3.47 -6.60 6.16
N GLY A 44 3.04 -6.08 7.30
CA GLY A 44 2.03 -5.01 7.31
C GLY A 44 2.57 -3.70 6.72
N TYR A 45 3.85 -3.39 6.95
CA TYR A 45 4.52 -2.23 6.33
C TYR A 45 4.50 -2.31 4.79
N VAL A 46 4.66 -3.52 4.23
CA VAL A 46 4.53 -3.75 2.78
C VAL A 46 3.15 -3.35 2.26
N ILE A 47 2.08 -3.77 2.93
CA ILE A 47 0.70 -3.42 2.50
C ILE A 47 0.44 -1.93 2.67
N GLU A 48 0.93 -1.33 3.75
CA GLU A 48 0.87 0.10 3.97
C GLU A 48 1.49 0.88 2.80
N CYS A 49 2.73 0.55 2.42
CA CYS A 49 3.42 1.16 1.27
C CYS A 49 2.62 1.01 -0.03
N TYR A 50 2.02 -0.17 -0.23
CA TYR A 50 1.22 -0.44 -1.43
C TYR A 50 -0.01 0.45 -1.53
N LEU A 51 -0.76 0.58 -0.43
CA LEU A 51 -1.93 1.43 -0.36
C LEU A 51 -1.56 2.91 -0.51
N LYS A 52 -0.47 3.35 0.14
CA LYS A 52 0.06 4.72 -0.03
C LYS A 52 0.42 5.01 -1.50
N MET A 53 1.06 4.06 -2.19
CA MET A 53 1.38 4.20 -3.62
C MET A 53 0.14 4.27 -4.51
N LEU A 54 -0.90 3.50 -4.20
CA LEU A 54 -2.18 3.55 -4.89
C LEU A 54 -2.87 4.91 -4.70
N ILE A 55 -2.89 5.43 -3.47
CA ILE A 55 -3.43 6.76 -3.14
C ILE A 55 -2.66 7.85 -3.91
N TRP A 56 -1.32 7.81 -3.90
CA TRP A 56 -0.48 8.71 -4.68
C TRP A 56 -0.79 8.68 -6.17
N SER A 57 -1.01 7.48 -6.71
CA SER A 57 -1.37 7.33 -8.11
C SER A 57 -2.75 7.90 -8.42
N ARG A 58 -3.71 7.77 -7.50
CA ARG A 58 -5.09 8.26 -7.62
C ARG A 58 -5.19 9.78 -7.56
N TYR A 59 -4.47 10.43 -6.65
CA TYR A 59 -4.61 11.86 -6.39
C TYR A 59 -3.49 12.75 -6.96
N ASP A 60 -2.48 12.14 -7.60
CA ASP A 60 -1.34 12.81 -8.24
C ASP A 60 -0.62 13.79 -7.30
N PHE A 61 -0.26 13.32 -6.09
CA PHE A 61 0.49 14.13 -5.13
C PHE A 61 1.93 14.38 -5.59
N GLU A 62 2.49 15.51 -5.17
CA GLU A 62 3.92 15.77 -5.36
C GLU A 62 4.74 14.91 -4.38
N PRO A 63 5.92 14.39 -4.78
CA PRO A 63 6.66 13.40 -3.99
C PRO A 63 7.24 13.90 -2.65
N LEU A 64 7.10 15.19 -2.33
CA LEU A 64 7.67 15.84 -1.15
C LEU A 64 6.62 16.46 -0.23
N GLU A 65 5.33 16.40 -0.59
CA GLU A 65 4.26 16.83 0.33
C GLU A 65 4.08 15.77 1.43
N ASP A 66 3.80 16.22 2.65
CA ASP A 66 3.39 15.32 3.73
C ASP A 66 2.16 14.53 3.29
N PHE A 67 2.17 13.21 3.50
CA PHE A 67 1.14 12.32 2.98
C PHE A 67 -0.25 12.67 3.53
N GLU A 68 -0.35 13.02 4.81
CA GLU A 68 -1.61 13.33 5.46
C GLU A 68 -2.14 14.69 5.01
N GLU A 69 -1.26 15.68 4.95
CA GLU A 69 -1.57 17.03 4.46
C GLU A 69 -2.03 16.99 3.00
N ALA A 70 -1.35 16.21 2.16
CA ALA A 70 -1.70 16.05 0.75
C ALA A 70 -3.08 15.38 0.57
N ILE A 71 -3.40 14.37 1.39
CA ILE A 71 -4.72 13.75 1.42
C ILE A 71 -5.78 14.77 1.87
N GLU A 72 -5.56 15.47 2.97
CA GLU A 72 -6.52 16.42 3.51
C GLU A 72 -6.81 17.53 2.51
N LYS A 73 -5.77 18.11 1.91
CA LYS A 73 -5.89 19.16 0.89
C LYS A 73 -6.68 18.71 -0.35
N LYS A 74 -6.54 17.46 -0.78
CA LYS A 74 -7.26 16.93 -1.96
C LYS A 74 -8.65 16.42 -1.65
N THR A 75 -8.88 15.90 -0.46
CA THR A 75 -10.13 15.20 -0.11
C THR A 75 -11.03 15.97 0.85
N GLY A 76 -10.52 17.03 1.50
CA GLY A 76 -11.17 17.74 2.59
C GLY A 76 -11.31 16.92 3.87
N ARG A 77 -10.68 15.74 3.95
CA ARG A 77 -10.78 14.80 5.09
C ARG A 77 -9.39 14.53 5.65
N HIS A 78 -9.16 14.91 6.90
CA HIS A 78 -7.94 14.55 7.61
C HIS A 78 -7.86 13.02 7.80
N PRO A 79 -6.86 12.33 7.25
CA PRO A 79 -6.71 10.90 7.45
C PRO A 79 -6.27 10.64 8.89
N GLN A 80 -7.02 9.84 9.65
CA GLN A 80 -6.68 9.50 11.04
C GLN A 80 -5.72 8.29 11.09
N LEU A 81 -4.52 8.41 10.49
CA LEU A 81 -3.60 7.27 10.36
C LEU A 81 -2.90 6.88 11.66
N SER A 82 -2.88 7.77 12.67
CA SER A 82 -2.17 7.59 13.94
C SER A 82 -2.87 6.70 14.98
N SER A 83 -3.91 5.95 14.62
CA SER A 83 -4.67 5.23 15.65
C SER A 83 -3.89 4.04 16.23
N ALA A 84 -3.64 4.06 17.54
CA ALA A 84 -3.18 2.91 18.34
C ALA A 84 -4.13 1.68 18.30
N ARG A 85 -5.22 1.75 17.52
CA ARG A 85 -6.26 0.72 17.38
C ARG A 85 -6.15 -0.12 16.11
N GLY A 86 -5.02 -0.05 15.37
CA GLY A 86 -4.81 -0.90 14.19
C GLY A 86 -5.83 -0.67 13.08
N ARG A 87 -6.27 0.56 12.84
CA ARG A 87 -7.19 0.90 11.74
C ARG A 87 -6.52 1.64 10.58
N GLN A 88 -5.19 1.75 10.61
CA GLN A 88 -4.42 2.52 9.65
C GLN A 88 -4.58 1.94 8.23
N LEU A 89 -4.50 0.61 8.06
CA LEU A 89 -4.63 -0.01 6.74
C LEU A 89 -6.06 0.11 6.19
N GLU A 90 -7.10 -0.05 7.01
CA GLU A 90 -8.49 0.13 6.58
C GLU A 90 -8.80 1.57 6.14
N VAL A 91 -8.22 2.57 6.81
CA VAL A 91 -8.31 3.97 6.38
C VAL A 91 -7.60 4.17 5.04
N LEU A 92 -6.38 3.66 4.88
CA LEU A 92 -5.65 3.73 3.61
C LEU A 92 -6.41 3.00 2.48
N LEU A 93 -7.05 1.87 2.77
CA LEU A 93 -7.86 1.14 1.81
C LEU A 93 -9.07 2.00 1.34
N ASP A 94 -9.71 2.73 2.26
CA ASP A 94 -10.78 3.68 1.93
C ASP A 94 -10.30 4.77 0.98
N TYR A 95 -9.20 5.44 1.31
CA TYR A 95 -8.62 6.50 0.47
C TYR A 95 -8.11 5.99 -0.88
N SER A 96 -7.68 4.73 -0.96
CA SER A 96 -7.30 4.13 -2.25
C SER A 96 -8.50 3.92 -3.20
N GLY A 97 -9.73 3.94 -2.65
CA GLY A 97 -10.96 3.64 -3.39
C GLY A 97 -11.15 2.15 -3.69
N LEU A 98 -10.36 1.26 -3.08
CA LEU A 98 -10.43 -0.18 -3.30
C LEU A 98 -11.27 -0.91 -2.24
N LYS A 99 -11.78 -0.22 -1.23
CA LYS A 99 -12.50 -0.83 -0.12
C LYS A 99 -13.69 -1.68 -0.55
N ASP A 100 -14.54 -1.15 -1.42
CA ASP A 100 -15.72 -1.90 -1.89
C ASP A 100 -15.33 -3.04 -2.84
N VAL A 101 -14.32 -2.83 -3.68
CA VAL A 101 -13.76 -3.87 -4.57
C VAL A 101 -13.21 -5.03 -3.74
N MET A 102 -12.46 -4.74 -2.67
CA MET A 102 -11.92 -5.76 -1.79
C MET A 102 -13.03 -6.45 -0.97
N ARG A 103 -14.04 -5.71 -0.51
CA ARG A 103 -15.20 -6.27 0.22
C ARG A 103 -16.05 -7.23 -0.62
N ALA A 104 -16.12 -7.01 -1.93
CA ALA A 104 -16.82 -7.92 -2.84
C ALA A 104 -16.13 -9.30 -2.90
N GLU A 105 -14.80 -9.34 -2.69
CA GLU A 105 -14.00 -10.55 -2.66
C GLU A 105 -13.88 -11.07 -1.22
N LYS A 106 -14.86 -11.87 -0.78
CA LYS A 106 -15.01 -12.29 0.63
C LYS A 106 -13.72 -12.87 1.24
N GLU A 107 -13.01 -13.73 0.51
CA GLU A 107 -11.76 -14.34 0.97
C GLU A 107 -10.65 -13.30 1.17
N VAL A 108 -10.50 -12.39 0.21
CA VAL A 108 -9.52 -11.29 0.28
C VAL A 108 -9.87 -10.34 1.41
N TYR A 109 -11.15 -9.99 1.59
CA TYR A 109 -11.56 -9.12 2.68
C TYR A 109 -11.30 -9.77 4.04
N HIS A 110 -11.57 -11.07 4.20
CA HIS A 110 -11.25 -11.80 5.41
C HIS A 110 -9.73 -11.79 5.68
N ALA A 111 -8.91 -12.08 4.67
CA ALA A 111 -7.46 -11.99 4.79
C ALA A 111 -7.01 -10.56 5.18
N PHE A 112 -7.61 -9.53 4.58
CA PHE A 112 -7.33 -8.14 4.91
C PHE A 112 -7.65 -7.80 6.37
N ARG A 113 -8.73 -8.35 6.94
CA ARG A 113 -9.07 -8.13 8.35
C ARG A 113 -7.96 -8.64 9.28
N ILE A 114 -7.37 -9.79 8.98
CA ILE A 114 -6.22 -10.34 9.72
C ILE A 114 -5.00 -9.43 9.56
N VAL A 115 -4.69 -9.01 8.34
CA VAL A 115 -3.55 -8.12 8.08
C VAL A 115 -3.72 -6.76 8.73
N ASN A 116 -4.96 -6.25 8.80
CA ASN A 116 -5.28 -4.97 9.43
C ASN A 116 -5.07 -4.98 10.96
N GLU A 117 -4.87 -6.12 11.61
CA GLU A 117 -4.42 -6.15 13.00
C GLU A 117 -2.98 -5.63 13.18
N TRP A 118 -2.24 -5.47 12.07
CA TRP A 118 -0.94 -4.83 12.08
C TRP A 118 -1.01 -3.38 12.58
N THR A 119 0.00 -3.01 13.37
CA THR A 119 0.20 -1.65 13.84
C THR A 119 1.68 -1.31 13.81
N GLU A 120 2.03 -0.04 13.64
CA GLU A 120 3.43 0.42 13.73
C GLU A 120 4.06 0.15 15.10
N ALA A 121 3.24 0.08 16.16
CA ALA A 121 3.71 -0.18 17.52
C ALA A 121 4.36 -1.56 17.66
N LEU A 122 4.04 -2.52 16.77
CA LEU A 122 4.73 -3.81 16.70
C LEU A 122 6.26 -3.64 16.59
N ARG A 123 6.75 -2.56 15.98
CA ARG A 123 8.20 -2.25 15.91
C ARG A 123 8.88 -2.25 17.28
N TYR A 124 8.16 -1.87 18.33
CA TYR A 124 8.72 -1.60 19.67
C TYR A 124 8.31 -2.63 20.72
N TYR A 125 7.47 -3.61 20.37
CA TYR A 125 7.09 -4.67 21.30
C TYR A 125 8.04 -5.87 21.14
N ASP A 126 8.75 -6.19 22.22
CA ASP A 126 9.50 -7.44 22.35
C ASP A 126 8.52 -8.62 22.39
N GLY A 127 8.23 -9.16 21.20
CA GLY A 127 7.22 -10.20 21.02
C GLY A 127 6.35 -9.90 19.80
N ASN A 128 6.97 -9.87 18.61
CA ASN A 128 6.29 -9.65 17.32
C ASN A 128 5.34 -10.79 16.90
N GLY A 129 4.98 -11.66 17.84
CA GLY A 129 4.07 -12.78 17.71
C GLY A 129 4.80 -14.12 17.73
N THR A 130 4.16 -15.15 18.29
CA THR A 130 4.66 -16.52 18.17
C THR A 130 4.56 -16.97 16.71
N ALA A 131 5.28 -18.03 16.32
CA ALA A 131 5.12 -18.63 14.98
C ALA A 131 3.65 -18.96 14.64
N GLU A 132 2.83 -19.28 15.65
CA GLU A 132 1.39 -19.55 15.51
C GLU A 132 0.58 -18.29 15.17
N GLN A 133 1.04 -17.12 15.61
CA GLN A 133 0.43 -15.82 15.27
C GLN A 133 0.96 -15.28 13.94
N CYS A 134 2.24 -15.52 13.64
CA CYS A 134 2.87 -15.06 12.40
C CYS A 134 2.40 -15.83 11.17
N ASN A 135 2.21 -17.15 11.26
CA ASN A 135 1.82 -17.97 10.11
C ASN A 135 0.46 -17.60 9.49
N PRO A 136 -0.64 -17.44 10.27
CA PRO A 136 -1.91 -16.97 9.73
C PRO A 136 -1.80 -15.56 9.13
N PHE A 137 -1.05 -14.67 9.77
CA PHE A 137 -0.81 -13.32 9.27
C PHE A 137 -0.08 -13.34 7.92
N LEU A 138 1.02 -14.10 7.79
CA LEU A 138 1.81 -14.17 6.56
C LEU A 138 1.02 -14.80 5.39
N LYS A 139 0.18 -15.81 5.68
CA LYS A 139 -0.74 -16.37 4.67
C LYS A 139 -1.77 -15.32 4.22
N ALA A 140 -2.39 -14.61 5.17
CA ALA A 140 -3.33 -13.55 4.85
C ALA A 140 -2.67 -12.40 4.06
N LEU A 141 -1.44 -12.04 4.45
CA LEU A 141 -0.61 -11.05 3.76
C LEU A 141 -0.38 -11.41 2.29
N GLU A 142 -0.06 -12.66 1.99
CA GLU A 142 0.15 -13.11 0.61
C GLU A 142 -1.12 -12.98 -0.24
N ILE A 143 -2.29 -13.36 0.29
CA ILE A 143 -3.57 -13.21 -0.39
C ILE A 143 -3.84 -11.73 -0.72
N VAL A 144 -3.70 -10.85 0.28
CA VAL A 144 -3.92 -9.40 0.10
C VAL A 144 -2.91 -8.82 -0.90
N TYR A 145 -1.64 -9.18 -0.78
CA TYR A 145 -0.58 -8.71 -1.66
C TYR A 145 -0.83 -9.10 -3.12
N LEU A 146 -1.15 -10.36 -3.38
CA LEU A 146 -1.44 -10.85 -4.73
C LEU A 146 -2.67 -10.15 -5.33
N PHE A 147 -3.70 -9.91 -4.52
CA PHE A 147 -4.87 -9.17 -4.95
C PHE A 147 -4.54 -7.72 -5.33
N LEU A 148 -3.81 -7.01 -4.47
CA LEU A 148 -3.40 -5.63 -4.75
C LEU A 148 -2.49 -5.55 -5.98
N LEU A 149 -1.60 -6.53 -6.17
CA LEU A 149 -0.75 -6.65 -7.36
C LEU A 149 -1.57 -6.86 -8.63
N PHE A 150 -2.54 -7.76 -8.59
CA PHE A 150 -3.46 -7.98 -9.69
C PHE A 150 -4.21 -6.70 -10.07
N LEU A 151 -4.70 -5.94 -9.09
CA LEU A 151 -5.37 -4.67 -9.32
C LEU A 151 -4.45 -3.62 -9.92
N LEU A 152 -3.21 -3.50 -9.45
CA LEU A 152 -2.23 -2.58 -10.05
C LEU A 152 -1.92 -2.93 -11.50
N ILE A 153 -1.75 -4.21 -11.80
CA ILE A 153 -1.52 -4.70 -13.16
C ILE A 153 -2.72 -4.33 -14.04
N LYS A 154 -3.95 -4.62 -13.60
CA LYS A 154 -5.19 -4.28 -14.34
C LYS A 154 -5.31 -2.77 -14.62
N LEU A 155 -5.08 -1.94 -13.60
CA LEU A 155 -5.12 -0.48 -13.77
C LEU A 155 -4.07 0.00 -14.78
N PHE A 156 -2.92 -0.64 -14.84
CA PHE A 156 -1.86 -0.30 -15.80
C PHE A 156 -2.18 -0.70 -17.24
N PHE A 157 -2.74 -1.90 -17.44
CA PHE A 157 -3.17 -2.36 -18.77
C PHE A 157 -4.33 -1.52 -19.31
N LEU A 158 -5.28 -1.11 -18.46
CA LEU A 158 -6.39 -0.25 -18.89
C LEU A 158 -5.91 1.15 -19.30
N HIS A 159 -4.93 1.74 -18.62
CA HIS A 159 -4.39 3.05 -18.99
C HIS A 159 -3.51 3.03 -20.25
N THR A 160 -2.88 1.89 -20.59
CA THR A 160 -2.06 1.76 -21.80
C THR A 160 -2.90 1.52 -23.05
N THR A 161 -4.05 0.85 -22.94
CA THR A 161 -4.97 0.65 -24.07
C THR A 161 -5.72 1.91 -24.49
N PHE A 162 -5.93 2.87 -23.59
CA PHE A 162 -6.64 4.12 -23.91
C PHE A 162 -5.77 5.22 -24.52
N SER A 163 -4.44 5.05 -24.57
CA SER A 163 -3.54 6.03 -25.19
C SER A 163 -3.20 5.72 -26.66
N VAL A 164 -3.81 4.71 -27.27
CA VAL A 164 -3.57 4.27 -28.67
C VAL A 164 -4.76 4.58 -29.60
N SER A 165 -5.77 5.32 -29.11
CA SER A 165 -6.90 5.75 -29.95
C SER A 165 -6.93 7.27 -30.08
N VAL A 166 -6.35 7.72 -31.22
CA VAL A 166 -6.53 9.00 -31.95
C VAL A 166 -6.01 10.28 -31.29
#